data_AF-A0A2V9V309-F1
#
_entry.id   AF-A0A2V9V309-F1
#
_cell.length_a   1.000
_cell.length_b   1.000
_cell.length_c   1.000
_cell.angle_alpha   90.00
_cell.angle_beta   90.00
_cell.angle_gamma   90.00
#
_symmetry.space_group_name_H-M   'P 1'
#
loop_
_entity.id
_entity.type
_entity.pdbx_description
1 polymer ?
#
loop_
_entity_poly.entity_id
_entity_poly.type
_entity_poly.pdbx_seq_one_letter_code
_entity_poly.pdbx_strand_id
1 'polypeptide(L)'
;MRKVVLSLAAAYCVFTLLTFAAETPAPQAPKTTATIPVSEIQVGMRGVAYTVFQGTKPEPMDVEVLGVLKNMNGPKGDIILVRLHGAKAEYTGVVAGMSGSPVYFNGKLAGALAFRIGEFSKEPIAGVTPIADMLELNAL
;
A
#
# COMPACT_ATOMS: atom_id res chain seq x y z
N MET A 1 11.55 30.22 -52.49
CA MET A 1 10.67 30.23 -51.30
C MET A 1 10.45 28.85 -50.69
N ARG A 2 10.19 27.79 -51.49
CA ARG A 2 9.96 26.41 -50.97
C ARG A 2 11.13 25.80 -50.17
N LYS A 3 12.39 26.07 -50.57
CA LYS A 3 13.58 25.54 -49.86
C LYS A 3 13.80 26.18 -48.48
N VAL A 4 13.45 27.45 -48.30
CA VAL A 4 13.61 28.19 -47.02
C VAL A 4 12.58 27.74 -45.99
N VAL A 5 11.35 27.43 -46.43
CA VAL A 5 10.28 26.90 -45.57
C VAL A 5 10.61 25.48 -45.08
N LEU A 6 11.21 24.64 -45.92
CA LEU A 6 11.68 23.31 -45.53
C LEU A 6 12.85 23.36 -44.52
N SER A 7 13.75 24.32 -44.65
CA SER A 7 14.88 24.50 -43.71
C SER A 7 14.42 24.99 -42.33
N LEU A 8 13.41 25.87 -42.25
CA LEU A 8 12.84 26.31 -40.97
C LEU A 8 12.01 25.21 -40.28
N ALA A 9 11.27 24.40 -41.04
CA ALA A 9 10.51 23.29 -40.49
C ALA A 9 11.41 22.18 -39.92
N ALA A 10 12.53 21.88 -40.60
CA ALA A 10 13.53 20.93 -40.11
C ALA A 10 14.24 21.42 -38.85
N ALA A 11 14.57 22.71 -38.76
CA ALA A 11 15.18 23.31 -37.58
C ALA A 11 14.23 23.30 -36.36
N TYR A 12 12.93 23.50 -36.58
CA TYR A 12 11.92 23.46 -35.52
C TYR A 12 11.71 22.04 -34.97
N CYS A 13 11.68 21.02 -35.85
CA CYS A 13 11.58 19.61 -35.42
C CYS A 13 12.82 19.14 -34.62
N VAL A 14 14.02 19.60 -34.97
CA VAL A 14 15.25 19.27 -34.23
C VAL A 14 15.29 19.97 -32.86
N PHE A 15 14.74 21.19 -32.75
CA PHE A 15 14.67 21.92 -31.47
C PHE A 15 13.68 21.28 -30.48
N THR A 16 12.58 20.69 -30.96
CA THR A 16 11.61 19.97 -30.11
C THR A 16 12.07 18.57 -29.66
N LEU A 17 13.03 17.95 -30.36
CA LEU A 17 13.57 16.64 -30.00
C LEU A 17 14.65 16.70 -28.89
N LEU A 18 15.30 17.86 -28.70
CA LEU A 18 16.36 18.04 -27.71
C LEU A 18 15.85 18.32 -26.28
N THR A 19 14.57 18.65 -26.11
CA THR A 19 13.97 18.91 -24.79
C THR A 19 13.35 17.68 -24.13
N PHE A 20 13.29 16.53 -24.81
CA PHE A 20 12.97 15.22 -24.21
C PHE A 20 14.21 14.56 -23.60
N ALA A 21 15.02 15.34 -22.87
CA ALA A 21 15.97 14.74 -21.93
C ALA A 21 15.13 14.21 -20.77
N ALA A 22 14.92 12.90 -20.74
CA ALA A 22 14.26 12.21 -19.65
C ALA A 22 14.95 12.58 -18.32
N GLU A 23 14.22 13.23 -17.42
CA GLU A 23 14.56 13.22 -16.00
C GLU A 23 14.43 11.78 -15.53
N THR A 24 15.51 11.01 -15.61
CA THR A 24 15.62 9.76 -14.87
C THR A 24 15.54 10.16 -13.40
N PRO A 25 14.47 9.80 -12.65
CA PRO A 25 14.42 10.11 -11.25
C PRO A 25 15.64 9.45 -10.61
N ALA A 26 16.51 10.26 -10.00
CA ALA A 26 17.65 9.73 -9.26
C ALA A 26 17.11 8.66 -8.27
N PRO A 27 17.76 7.49 -8.15
CA PRO A 27 17.34 6.48 -7.19
C PRO A 27 17.27 7.12 -5.80
N GLN A 28 16.06 7.40 -5.33
CA GLN A 28 15.87 7.89 -3.97
C GLN A 28 16.26 6.73 -3.06
N ALA A 29 17.27 6.94 -2.22
CA ALA A 29 17.60 5.98 -1.18
C ALA A 29 16.30 5.62 -0.44
N PRO A 30 15.98 4.32 -0.26
CA PRO A 30 14.72 3.92 0.34
C PRO A 30 14.62 4.57 1.71
N LYS A 31 13.57 5.37 1.93
CA LYS A 31 13.25 5.87 3.28
C LYS A 31 13.01 4.64 4.14
N THR A 32 13.95 4.34 5.05
CA THR A 32 13.83 3.20 5.96
C THR A 32 12.60 3.45 6.84
N THR A 33 11.49 2.82 6.47
CA THR A 33 10.26 2.88 7.25
C THR A 33 10.46 1.94 8.43
N ALA A 34 10.39 2.46 9.64
CA ALA A 34 10.48 1.62 10.83
C ALA A 34 9.35 0.58 10.81
N THR A 35 9.70 -0.68 11.03
CA THR A 35 8.75 -1.80 11.07
C THR A 35 8.50 -2.25 12.50
N ILE A 36 7.35 -2.87 12.75
CA ILE A 36 7.03 -3.54 14.00
C ILE A 36 6.98 -5.06 13.78
N PRO A 37 7.71 -5.87 14.56
CA PRO A 37 7.64 -7.31 14.44
C PRO A 37 6.31 -7.84 15.00
N VAL A 38 5.82 -8.96 14.45
CA VAL A 38 4.57 -9.59 14.87
C VAL A 38 4.57 -9.94 16.37
N SER A 39 5.74 -10.22 16.95
CA SER A 39 5.88 -10.52 18.39
C SER A 39 5.55 -9.34 19.30
N GLU A 40 5.60 -8.10 18.80
CA GLU A 40 5.21 -6.89 19.55
C GLU A 40 3.71 -6.58 19.39
N ILE A 41 3.00 -7.23 18.47
CA ILE A 41 1.58 -6.98 18.19
C ILE A 41 0.71 -7.74 19.18
N GLN A 42 -0.20 -7.02 19.84
CA GLN A 42 -1.06 -7.56 20.91
C GLN A 42 -2.53 -7.24 20.64
N VAL A 43 -3.44 -8.08 21.15
CA VAL A 43 -4.88 -7.86 21.07
C VAL A 43 -5.26 -6.53 21.71
N GLY A 44 -6.19 -5.80 21.09
CA GLY A 44 -6.64 -4.48 21.52
C GLY A 44 -5.72 -3.33 21.08
N MET A 45 -4.54 -3.63 20.52
CA MET A 45 -3.64 -2.60 20.00
C MET A 45 -4.33 -1.80 18.89
N ARG A 46 -4.28 -0.47 19.02
CA ARG A 46 -4.86 0.48 18.06
C ARG A 46 -3.81 0.96 17.07
N GLY A 47 -4.23 1.14 15.84
CA GLY A 47 -3.39 1.59 14.75
C GLY A 47 -4.18 2.35 13.70
N VAL A 48 -3.49 2.66 12.60
CA VAL A 48 -4.07 3.33 11.44
C VAL A 48 -3.72 2.54 10.20
N ALA A 49 -4.71 2.30 9.36
CA ALA A 49 -4.51 1.84 8.00
C ALA A 49 -4.83 2.97 7.02
N TYR A 50 -4.16 3.01 5.87
CA TYR A 50 -4.47 3.97 4.82
C TYR A 50 -5.06 3.26 3.62
N THR A 51 -6.25 3.66 3.19
CA THR A 51 -6.92 3.07 2.03
C THR A 51 -7.56 4.15 1.17
N VAL A 52 -7.83 3.83 -0.10
CA VAL A 52 -8.48 4.74 -1.03
C VAL A 52 -9.93 4.31 -1.17
N PHE A 53 -10.86 5.06 -0.60
CA PHE A 53 -12.29 4.79 -0.77
C PHE A 53 -12.82 5.30 -2.12
N GLN A 54 -12.24 6.37 -2.65
CA GLN A 54 -12.64 6.95 -3.93
C GLN A 54 -11.46 7.68 -4.61
N GLY A 55 -11.37 7.55 -5.93
CA GLY A 55 -10.34 8.21 -6.72
C GLY A 55 -8.96 7.62 -6.44
N THR A 56 -8.02 8.46 -6.00
CA THR A 56 -6.62 8.07 -5.80
C THR A 56 -6.04 8.56 -4.47
N LYS A 57 -6.81 9.29 -3.66
CA LYS A 57 -6.32 9.90 -2.42
C LYS A 57 -6.41 8.88 -1.28
N PRO A 58 -5.28 8.52 -0.62
CA PRO A 58 -5.33 7.68 0.58
C PRO A 58 -5.99 8.45 1.73
N GLU A 59 -6.87 7.75 2.45
CA GLU A 59 -7.56 8.23 3.65
C GLU A 59 -7.23 7.30 4.83
N PRO A 60 -7.02 7.84 6.04
CA PRO A 60 -6.79 7.02 7.22
C PRO A 60 -8.09 6.35 7.69
N MET A 61 -7.96 5.13 8.21
CA MET A 61 -8.99 4.42 8.97
C MET A 61 -8.38 3.81 10.22
N ASP A 62 -9.12 3.87 11.31
CA ASP A 62 -8.66 3.28 12.58
C ASP A 62 -8.73 1.76 12.50
N VAL A 63 -7.76 1.10 13.12
CA VAL A 63 -7.74 -0.36 13.21
C VAL A 63 -7.50 -0.82 14.64
N GLU A 64 -8.03 -1.99 14.95
CA GLU A 64 -7.86 -2.66 16.24
C GLU A 64 -7.46 -4.11 16.02
N VAL A 65 -6.40 -4.56 16.69
CA VAL A 65 -5.96 -5.95 16.62
C VAL A 65 -6.92 -6.84 17.40
N LEU A 66 -7.44 -7.87 16.72
CA LEU A 66 -8.23 -8.93 17.33
C LEU A 66 -7.38 -10.14 17.71
N GLY A 67 -6.23 -10.32 17.06
CA GLY A 67 -5.30 -11.41 17.33
C GLY A 67 -4.32 -11.64 16.20
N VAL A 68 -3.47 -12.65 16.36
CA VAL A 68 -2.54 -13.12 15.32
C VAL A 68 -2.83 -14.60 15.08
N LEU A 69 -3.16 -14.94 13.84
CA LEU A 69 -3.35 -16.30 13.38
C LEU A 69 -2.03 -16.83 12.85
N LYS A 70 -1.47 -17.81 13.55
CA LYS A 70 -0.18 -18.39 13.18
C LYS A 70 -0.31 -19.38 12.03
N ASN A 71 0.58 -19.28 11.05
CA ASN A 71 0.63 -20.16 9.88
C ASN A 71 -0.69 -20.29 9.09
N MET A 72 -1.55 -19.26 9.13
CA MET A 72 -2.84 -19.30 8.45
C MET A 72 -2.69 -19.37 6.93
N ASN A 73 -1.62 -18.78 6.39
CA ASN A 73 -1.29 -18.80 4.97
C ASN A 73 -0.12 -19.75 4.64
N GLY A 74 0.01 -20.84 5.41
CA GLY A 74 1.11 -21.82 5.28
C GLY A 74 2.26 -21.59 6.28
N PRO A 75 3.35 -22.36 6.20
CA PRO A 75 4.48 -22.24 7.14
C PRO A 75 5.07 -20.84 7.16
N LYS A 76 5.17 -20.24 8.35
CA LYS A 76 5.55 -18.84 8.59
C LYS A 76 4.62 -17.78 7.98
N GLY A 77 3.51 -18.17 7.38
CA GLY A 77 2.49 -17.25 6.84
C GLY A 77 1.52 -16.82 7.93
N ASP A 78 1.99 -15.99 8.85
CA ASP A 78 1.16 -15.43 9.92
C ASP A 78 0.19 -14.38 9.34
N ILE A 79 -0.97 -14.23 9.97
CA ILE A 79 -1.96 -13.19 9.60
C ILE A 79 -2.36 -12.43 10.86
N ILE A 80 -2.24 -11.11 10.83
CA ILE A 80 -2.76 -10.25 11.91
C ILE A 80 -4.24 -9.99 11.62
N LEU A 81 -5.11 -10.36 12.54
CA LEU A 81 -6.54 -10.06 12.48
C LEU A 81 -6.77 -8.66 13.01
N VAL A 82 -7.44 -7.83 12.22
CA VAL A 82 -7.83 -6.49 12.62
C VAL A 82 -9.30 -6.22 12.36
N ARG A 83 -9.92 -5.43 13.23
CA ARG A 83 -11.21 -4.78 12.98
C ARG A 83 -10.94 -3.37 12.46
N LEU A 84 -11.57 -3.02 11.35
CA LEU A 84 -11.55 -1.66 10.81
C LEU A 84 -12.64 -0.83 11.47
N HIS A 85 -12.35 0.44 11.73
CA HIS A 85 -13.26 1.38 12.36
C HIS A 85 -13.43 2.64 11.51
N GLY A 86 -14.55 3.31 11.70
CA GLY A 86 -14.91 4.55 10.99
C GLY A 86 -16.03 4.35 9.98
N ALA A 87 -16.87 5.37 9.83
CA ALA A 87 -18.15 5.28 9.14
C ALA A 87 -18.08 4.66 7.73
N LYS A 88 -17.04 4.97 6.95
CA LYS A 88 -16.85 4.38 5.61
C LYS A 88 -16.51 2.88 5.69
N ALA A 89 -15.54 2.51 6.53
CA ALA A 89 -15.10 1.12 6.67
C ALA A 89 -16.19 0.22 7.29
N GLU A 90 -16.93 0.75 8.26
CA GLU A 90 -18.08 0.06 8.88
C GLU A 90 -19.24 -0.14 7.89
N TYR A 91 -19.46 0.82 7.00
CA TYR A 91 -20.49 0.72 5.96
C TYR A 91 -20.09 -0.24 4.84
N THR A 92 -18.86 -0.12 4.31
CA THR A 92 -18.41 -0.92 3.16
C THR A 92 -17.99 -2.33 3.54
N GLY A 93 -17.53 -2.52 4.78
CA GLY A 93 -16.75 -3.69 5.16
C GLY A 93 -15.40 -3.72 4.44
N VAL A 94 -14.74 -4.88 4.47
CA VAL A 94 -13.52 -5.14 3.71
C VAL A 94 -13.88 -5.54 2.29
N VAL A 95 -13.52 -4.75 1.29
CA VAL A 95 -13.89 -4.97 -0.12
C VAL A 95 -12.67 -5.18 -1.01
N ALA A 96 -12.89 -5.74 -2.20
CA ALA A 96 -11.86 -5.81 -3.23
C ALA A 96 -11.30 -4.41 -3.52
N GLY A 97 -9.98 -4.32 -3.73
CA GLY A 97 -9.26 -3.05 -3.89
C GLY A 97 -8.66 -2.49 -2.60
N MET A 98 -9.09 -2.93 -1.42
CA MET A 98 -8.41 -2.57 -0.16
C MET A 98 -7.11 -3.35 0.06
N SER A 99 -6.89 -4.43 -0.70
CA SER A 99 -5.66 -5.22 -0.62
C SER A 99 -4.44 -4.34 -0.93
N GLY A 100 -3.38 -4.45 -0.14
CA GLY A 100 -2.19 -3.59 -0.22
C GLY A 100 -2.24 -2.32 0.64
N SER A 101 -3.37 -2.02 1.28
CA SER A 101 -3.48 -0.87 2.20
C SER A 101 -2.49 -1.01 3.36
N PRO A 102 -1.53 -0.09 3.56
CA PRO A 102 -0.53 -0.22 4.60
C PRO A 102 -1.14 0.00 5.98
N VAL A 103 -0.75 -0.84 6.94
CA VAL A 103 -1.24 -0.82 8.32
C VAL A 103 -0.10 -0.49 9.27
N TYR A 104 -0.33 0.43 10.18
CA TYR A 104 0.65 0.93 11.13
C TYR A 104 0.18 0.78 12.57
N PHE A 105 1.09 0.33 13.44
CA PHE A 105 0.91 0.35 14.90
C PHE A 105 2.07 1.11 15.52
N ASN A 106 1.79 2.00 16.48
CA ASN A 106 2.79 2.88 17.10
C ASN A 106 3.66 3.66 16.08
N GLY A 107 3.07 4.05 14.94
CA GLY A 107 3.77 4.75 13.85
C GLY A 107 4.73 3.89 13.04
N LYS A 108 4.83 2.58 13.33
CA LYS A 108 5.68 1.62 12.62
C LYS A 108 4.84 0.79 11.65
N LEU A 109 5.39 0.49 10.47
CA LEU A 109 4.72 -0.34 9.47
C LEU A 109 4.63 -1.79 9.98
N ALA A 110 3.40 -2.29 10.07
CA ALA A 110 3.11 -3.64 10.54
C ALA A 110 2.90 -4.62 9.37
N GLY A 111 2.38 -4.12 8.25
CA GLY A 111 2.04 -4.97 7.11
C GLY A 111 1.07 -4.31 6.15
N ALA A 112 0.44 -5.12 5.31
CA ALA A 112 -0.57 -4.70 4.36
C ALA A 112 -1.86 -5.50 4.54
N LEU A 113 -3.00 -4.80 4.48
CA LEU A 113 -4.31 -5.43 4.46
C LEU A 113 -4.42 -6.32 3.23
N ALA A 114 -4.87 -7.56 3.38
CA ALA A 114 -4.80 -8.56 2.32
C ALA A 114 -6.18 -9.05 1.89
N PHE A 115 -7.06 -9.37 2.84
CA PHE A 115 -8.36 -9.97 2.57
C PHE A 115 -9.37 -9.79 3.72
N ARG A 116 -10.64 -10.04 3.41
CA ARG A 116 -11.74 -10.13 4.38
C ARG A 116 -11.65 -11.44 5.16
N ILE A 117 -12.03 -11.41 6.43
CA ILE A 117 -12.21 -12.60 7.27
C ILE A 117 -13.70 -12.91 7.40
N GLY A 118 -14.08 -14.14 7.04
CA GLY A 118 -15.45 -14.63 7.08
C GLY A 118 -16.27 -14.31 5.83
N GLU A 119 -17.18 -15.21 5.50
CA GLU A 119 -18.14 -15.05 4.41
C GLU A 119 -19.38 -14.31 4.92
N PHE A 120 -19.85 -13.29 4.21
CA PHE A 120 -21.02 -12.47 4.59
C PHE A 120 -20.97 -11.82 5.98
N SER A 121 -19.78 -11.67 6.57
CA SER A 121 -19.62 -10.95 7.85
C SER A 121 -20.14 -9.51 7.73
N LYS A 122 -20.95 -9.10 8.71
CA LYS A 122 -21.34 -7.69 8.90
C LYS A 122 -20.25 -6.88 9.58
N GLU A 123 -19.30 -7.54 10.24
CA GLU A 123 -18.20 -6.88 10.90
C GLU A 123 -17.03 -6.69 9.92
N PRO A 124 -16.41 -5.49 9.88
CA PRO A 124 -15.31 -5.18 8.97
C PRO A 124 -13.98 -5.78 9.47
N ILE A 125 -13.87 -7.11 9.49
CA ILE A 125 -12.67 -7.82 9.94
C ILE A 125 -11.79 -8.15 8.74
N ALA A 126 -10.52 -7.74 8.81
CA ALA A 126 -9.52 -7.96 7.79
C ALA A 126 -8.35 -8.82 8.30
N GLY A 127 -7.76 -9.57 7.39
CA GLY A 127 -6.43 -10.15 7.54
C GLY A 127 -5.38 -9.19 7.01
N VAL A 128 -4.31 -8.99 7.78
CA VAL A 128 -3.14 -8.20 7.42
C VAL A 128 -1.95 -9.14 7.30
N THR A 129 -1.29 -9.12 6.15
CA THR A 129 -0.02 -9.84 5.94
C THR A 129 1.09 -9.05 6.62
N PRO A 130 1.84 -9.64 7.56
CA PRO A 130 2.96 -8.98 8.23
C PRO A 130 4.03 -8.48 7.25
N ILE A 131 4.63 -7.33 7.58
CA ILE A 131 5.70 -6.75 6.77
C ILE A 131 6.95 -7.64 6.73
N ALA A 132 7.21 -8.41 7.80
CA ALA A 132 8.33 -9.35 7.85
C ALA A 132 8.23 -10.37 6.70
N ASP A 133 7.06 -10.97 6.52
CA ASP A 133 6.78 -11.97 5.48
C ASP A 133 6.91 -11.35 4.08
N MET A 134 6.48 -10.10 3.91
CA MET A 134 6.62 -9.37 2.64
C MET A 134 8.10 -9.06 2.30
N LEU A 135 8.92 -8.76 3.30
CA LEU A 135 10.33 -8.44 3.12
C LEU A 135 11.21 -9.69 2.92
N GLU A 136 10.84 -10.83 3.51
CA GLU A 136 11.54 -12.11 3.28
C GLU A 136 11.53 -12.50 1.79
N LEU A 137 10.44 -12.19 1.07
CA LEU A 137 10.32 -12.45 -0.37
C LEU A 137 11.28 -11.61 -1.23
N ASN A 138 11.66 -10.41 -0.79
CA ASN A 138 12.59 -9.55 -1.53
C ASN A 138 14.07 -9.94 -1.34
N ALA A 139 14.36 -10.86 -0.43
CA ALA A 139 15.72 -11.31 -0.13
C ALA A 139 16.11 -12.61 -0.86
N LEU A 140 15.19 -13.19 -1.63
CA LEU A 140 15.39 -14.33 -2.53
C LEU A 140 15.72 -13.83 -3.94
#